data_AF-A0A958PQC6-F1
#
_entry.id   AF-A0A958PQC6-F1
#
_cell.length_a   1.000
_cell.length_b   1.000
_cell.length_c   1.000
_cell.angle_alpha   90.00
_cell.angle_beta   90.00
_cell.angle_gamma   90.00
#
_symmetry.space_group_name_H-M   'P 1'
#
loop_
_entity.id
_entity.type
_entity.pdbx_description
1 polymer ?
#
loop_
_entity_poly.entity_id
_entity_poly.type
_entity_poly.pdbx_seq_one_letter_code
_entity_poly.pdbx_strand_id
1 'polypeptide(L)'
;IVVSPEVGSLREWPQSRWVELVQAAQAQILSSIKSSDCEAFLLSESSLFVWKDRITMITCGCTTLIKAAEKFISWVSSENIQACIYERKNEYHPHLQKSNVFEDFEDLQKLGDFECFRYGNADEHHLYIANMLKPYEPSQGDTTLELLMYDLAPEVQQVLGTPNQKIEKVREMISVEGVFPDFVVDDFLFEPYGYSLNALKGECYYTIHVTPQEEGSYVSFETNFPEKEDYAHLVQEVIKRFQPRTFDVVTFTETDLPMQDFEGFINLNTTTGSIQSGYGVTYSSFVKPHRNINKPFSIQSRELL
;
A
#
# COMPACT_ATOMS: atom_id res chain seq x y z
N ILE A 1 4.36 -5.08 10.73
CA ILE A 1 4.92 -5.98 11.78
C ILE A 1 4.97 -5.22 13.09
N VAL A 2 4.40 -5.78 14.16
CA VAL A 2 4.42 -5.23 15.54
C VAL A 2 5.32 -6.11 16.42
N VAL A 3 6.19 -5.49 17.21
CA VAL A 3 7.15 -6.15 18.11
C VAL A 3 6.79 -5.95 19.58
N SER A 4 7.23 -6.88 20.41
CA SER A 4 7.04 -6.83 21.86
C SER A 4 7.87 -5.71 22.51
N PRO A 5 7.47 -5.22 23.69
CA PRO A 5 8.24 -4.22 24.43
C PRO A 5 9.69 -4.61 24.74
N GLU A 6 10.02 -5.91 24.76
CA GLU A 6 11.37 -6.43 25.03
C GLU A 6 12.39 -6.06 23.93
N VAL A 7 11.92 -5.75 22.72
CA VAL A 7 12.78 -5.28 21.61
C VAL A 7 13.28 -3.85 21.85
N GLY A 8 12.60 -3.10 22.72
CA GLY A 8 12.82 -1.66 22.88
C GLY A 8 12.28 -0.86 21.70
N SER A 9 12.62 0.43 21.66
CA SER A 9 12.14 1.34 20.62
C SER A 9 12.87 1.08 19.30
N LEU A 10 12.13 0.69 18.25
CA LEU A 10 12.69 0.55 16.91
C LEU A 10 13.28 1.88 16.40
N ARG A 11 12.71 3.01 16.81
CA ARG A 11 13.21 4.36 16.41
C ARG A 11 14.59 4.69 16.98
N GLU A 12 15.07 3.95 17.97
CA GLU A 12 16.43 4.11 18.53
C GLU A 12 17.46 3.29 17.75
N TRP A 13 17.03 2.46 16.79
CA TRP A 13 17.95 1.67 15.99
C TRP A 13 18.76 2.55 15.04
N PRO A 14 20.02 2.17 14.75
CA PRO A 14 20.83 2.91 13.80
C PRO A 14 20.23 2.83 12.39
N GLN A 15 20.27 3.93 11.64
CA GLN A 15 19.75 4.00 10.27
C GLN A 15 20.31 2.91 9.34
N SER A 16 21.53 2.41 9.60
CA SER A 16 22.12 1.29 8.86
C SER A 16 21.27 0.01 8.89
N ARG A 17 20.50 -0.22 9.96
CA ARG A 17 19.52 -1.32 10.02
C ARG A 17 18.43 -1.14 8.97
N TRP A 18 17.88 0.06 8.84
CA TRP A 18 16.84 0.36 7.85
C TRP A 18 17.36 0.27 6.43
N VAL A 19 18.60 0.72 6.19
CA VAL A 19 19.28 0.51 4.90
C VAL A 19 19.40 -0.98 4.57
N GLU A 20 19.84 -1.81 5.52
CA GLU A 20 19.97 -3.26 5.32
C GLU A 20 18.61 -3.94 5.07
N LEU A 21 17.55 -3.49 5.75
CA LEU A 21 16.19 -4.00 5.55
C LEU A 21 15.67 -3.69 4.15
N VAL A 22 15.82 -2.42 3.73
CA VAL A 22 15.37 -1.92 2.42
C VAL A 22 16.16 -2.60 1.29
N GLN A 23 17.46 -2.81 1.48
CA GLN A 23 18.29 -3.56 0.54
C GLN A 23 17.86 -5.03 0.40
N ALA A 24 17.36 -5.66 1.46
CA ALA A 24 16.83 -7.02 1.39
C ALA A 24 15.57 -7.10 0.50
N ALA A 25 14.80 -6.02 0.38
CA ALA A 25 13.72 -5.90 -0.60
C ALA A 25 14.20 -5.52 -2.02
N GLN A 26 15.50 -5.29 -2.21
CA GLN A 26 16.11 -4.76 -3.44
C GLN A 26 15.68 -3.34 -3.78
N ALA A 27 15.43 -2.53 -2.75
CA ALA A 27 15.15 -1.10 -2.86
C ALA A 27 16.28 -0.25 -2.23
N GLN A 28 16.16 1.07 -2.33
CA GLN A 28 17.06 2.03 -1.71
C GLN A 28 16.27 3.13 -0.99
N ILE A 29 16.84 3.71 0.08
CA ILE A 29 16.28 4.90 0.73
C ILE A 29 16.71 6.13 -0.06
N LEU A 30 15.75 6.95 -0.48
CA LEU A 30 15.97 8.22 -1.19
C LEU A 30 16.08 9.39 -0.22
N SER A 31 15.14 9.45 0.73
CA SER A 31 14.99 10.54 1.70
C SER A 31 14.24 10.03 2.93
N SER A 32 14.15 10.88 3.95
CA SER A 32 13.43 10.55 5.18
C SER A 32 12.90 11.79 5.88
N ILE A 33 11.73 11.65 6.50
CA ILE A 33 11.15 12.62 7.43
C ILE A 33 10.83 11.98 8.77
N LYS A 34 10.70 12.80 9.81
CA LYS A 34 10.40 12.36 11.18
C LYS A 34 9.31 13.23 11.78
N SER A 35 8.41 12.60 12.52
CA SER A 35 7.49 13.25 13.46
C SER A 35 7.91 12.95 14.90
N SER A 36 7.09 13.37 15.87
CA SER A 36 7.25 13.00 17.28
C SER A 36 7.22 11.50 17.50
N ASP A 37 6.50 10.73 16.67
CA ASP A 37 6.14 9.34 16.97
C ASP A 37 6.52 8.35 15.86
N CYS A 38 6.78 8.83 14.63
CA CYS A 38 7.12 8.03 13.47
C CYS A 38 8.35 8.57 12.73
N GLU A 39 9.06 7.69 12.04
CA GLU A 39 10.04 8.02 11.01
C GLU A 39 9.61 7.36 9.70
N ALA A 40 9.60 8.11 8.61
CA ALA A 40 9.25 7.61 7.29
C ALA A 40 10.45 7.74 6.36
N PHE A 41 10.70 6.68 5.59
CA PHE A 41 11.72 6.61 4.57
C PHE A 41 11.04 6.46 3.22
N LEU A 42 11.29 7.43 2.34
CA LEU A 42 10.88 7.33 0.94
C LEU A 42 11.86 6.41 0.22
N LEU A 43 11.35 5.39 -0.45
CA LEU A 43 12.16 4.38 -1.13
C LEU A 43 12.14 4.59 -2.64
N SER A 44 13.12 3.99 -3.32
CA SER A 44 13.16 3.91 -4.78
C SER A 44 11.94 3.21 -5.38
N GLU A 45 11.30 2.33 -4.60
CA GLU A 45 10.18 1.49 -4.99
C GLU A 45 9.14 1.42 -3.86
N SER A 46 8.68 2.58 -3.34
CA SER A 46 7.63 2.80 -2.31
C SER A 46 8.13 3.36 -0.96
N SER A 47 7.81 2.77 0.20
CA SER A 47 7.91 3.43 1.52
C SER A 47 8.18 2.49 2.69
N LEU A 48 8.85 3.00 3.72
CA LEU A 48 9.01 2.35 5.03
C LEU A 48 8.66 3.34 6.14
N PHE A 49 7.75 2.94 7.03
CA PHE A 49 7.36 3.67 8.23
C PHE A 49 7.80 2.91 9.48
N VAL A 50 8.36 3.64 10.44
CA VAL A 50 8.95 3.10 11.68
C VAL A 50 8.42 3.87 12.87
N TRP A 51 7.61 3.21 13.69
CA TRP A 51 7.17 3.68 15.00
C TRP A 51 8.03 3.04 16.10
N LYS A 52 7.72 3.35 17.36
CA LYS A 52 8.40 2.76 18.52
C LYS A 52 8.33 1.23 18.51
N ASP A 53 7.19 0.66 18.13
CA ASP A 53 6.83 -0.74 18.35
C ASP A 53 6.45 -1.49 17.07
N ARG A 54 6.44 -0.83 15.91
CA ARG A 54 6.04 -1.46 14.65
C ARG A 54 6.72 -0.82 13.44
N ILE A 55 6.71 -1.60 12.35
CA ILE A 55 7.03 -1.12 11.01
C ILE A 55 5.89 -1.43 10.03
N THR A 56 5.72 -0.55 9.06
CA THR A 56 4.96 -0.80 7.84
C THR A 56 5.90 -0.56 6.66
N MET A 57 6.08 -1.58 5.81
CA MET A 57 6.92 -1.48 4.63
C MET A 57 6.09 -1.89 3.43
N ILE A 58 6.02 -0.99 2.46
CA ILE A 58 5.29 -1.17 1.22
C ILE A 58 6.33 -1.15 0.12
N THR A 59 6.21 -2.05 -0.86
CA THR A 59 7.09 -2.08 -2.03
C THR A 59 6.31 -2.29 -3.32
N CYS A 60 6.84 -1.78 -4.43
CA CYS A 60 6.28 -1.99 -5.76
C CYS A 60 7.33 -2.60 -6.73
N GLY A 61 6.96 -2.77 -7.99
CA GLY A 61 7.84 -3.31 -9.03
C GLY A 61 8.17 -4.80 -8.84
N CYS A 62 9.43 -5.17 -9.07
CA CYS A 62 9.93 -6.55 -8.91
C CYS A 62 10.77 -6.70 -7.63
N THR A 63 10.42 -5.96 -6.58
CA THR A 63 11.04 -6.04 -5.24
C THR A 63 10.68 -7.34 -4.54
N THR A 64 11.45 -7.70 -3.51
CA THR A 64 11.24 -8.96 -2.75
C THR A 64 10.88 -8.66 -1.30
N LEU A 65 9.66 -8.15 -1.07
CA LEU A 65 9.19 -7.76 0.27
C LEU A 65 9.31 -8.89 1.30
N ILE A 66 9.05 -10.13 0.90
CA ILE A 66 9.20 -11.31 1.77
C ILE A 66 10.61 -11.42 2.36
N LYS A 67 11.66 -11.06 1.59
CA LYS A 67 13.05 -11.10 2.06
C LYS A 67 13.35 -10.01 3.08
N ALA A 68 12.66 -8.86 3.01
CA ALA A 68 12.71 -7.87 4.08
C ALA A 68 12.00 -8.38 5.35
N ALA A 69 10.84 -9.05 5.22
CA ALA A 69 10.15 -9.65 6.36
C ALA A 69 11.01 -10.73 7.06
N GLU A 70 11.60 -11.66 6.30
CA GLU A 70 12.56 -12.65 6.81
C GLU A 70 13.71 -11.97 7.57
N LYS A 71 14.28 -10.92 6.96
CA LYS A 71 15.39 -10.18 7.55
C LYS A 71 15.00 -9.51 8.86
N PHE A 72 13.88 -8.80 8.90
CA PHE A 72 13.40 -8.14 10.10
C PHE A 72 13.14 -9.14 11.23
N ILE A 73 12.41 -10.22 10.94
CA ILE A 73 12.08 -11.25 11.93
C ILE A 73 13.36 -11.93 12.44
N SER A 74 14.37 -12.13 11.60
CA SER A 74 15.66 -12.69 12.02
C SER A 74 16.41 -11.81 13.05
N TRP A 75 16.16 -10.50 13.06
CA TRP A 75 16.81 -9.58 13.99
C TRP A 75 16.17 -9.56 15.36
N VAL A 76 14.85 -9.69 15.43
CA VAL A 76 14.08 -9.60 16.68
C VAL A 76 13.69 -10.96 17.24
N SER A 77 13.81 -12.04 16.46
CA SER A 77 13.22 -13.36 16.72
C SER A 77 11.69 -13.36 16.57
N SER A 78 11.14 -14.46 16.03
CA SER A 78 9.69 -14.64 15.90
C SER A 78 8.96 -14.63 17.24
N GLU A 79 9.63 -14.97 18.34
CA GLU A 79 9.09 -14.90 19.70
C GLU A 79 8.68 -13.47 20.10
N ASN A 80 9.43 -12.46 19.65
CA ASN A 80 9.17 -11.05 19.94
C ASN A 80 8.21 -10.39 18.95
N ILE A 81 7.68 -11.11 17.96
CA ILE A 81 6.63 -10.59 17.08
C ILE A 81 5.28 -10.74 17.77
N GLN A 82 4.55 -9.63 17.93
CA GLN A 82 3.18 -9.65 18.46
C GLN A 82 2.15 -9.79 17.34
N ALA A 83 2.36 -9.10 16.22
CA ALA A 83 1.52 -9.22 15.03
C ALA A 83 2.38 -9.11 13.77
N CYS A 84 2.05 -9.93 12.76
CA CYS A 84 2.66 -9.85 11.45
C CYS A 84 1.59 -10.12 10.39
N ILE A 85 1.29 -9.08 9.62
CA ILE A 85 0.38 -9.11 8.49
C ILE A 85 1.24 -8.87 7.25
N TYR A 86 1.14 -9.78 6.29
CA TYR A 86 1.78 -9.68 4.99
C TYR A 86 0.69 -9.66 3.92
N GLU A 87 0.71 -8.65 3.07
CA GLU A 87 -0.28 -8.43 2.02
C GLU A 87 0.37 -8.41 0.65
N ARG A 88 -0.31 -9.00 -0.33
CA ARG A 88 0.09 -8.98 -1.74
C ARG A 88 -1.13 -8.89 -2.66
N LYS A 89 -1.19 -7.84 -3.48
CA LYS A 89 -2.20 -7.67 -4.54
C LYS A 89 -1.90 -8.55 -5.75
N ASN A 90 -2.95 -9.08 -6.38
CA ASN A 90 -2.79 -9.79 -7.65
C ASN A 90 -2.20 -8.85 -8.73
N GLU A 91 -1.13 -9.29 -9.39
CA GLU A 91 -0.31 -8.44 -10.26
C GLU A 91 -0.84 -8.39 -11.69
N TYR A 92 -0.54 -7.29 -12.40
CA TYR A 92 -0.76 -7.20 -13.85
C TYR A 92 0.10 -8.19 -14.64
N HIS A 93 1.37 -8.36 -14.23
CA HIS A 93 2.34 -9.21 -14.90
C HIS A 93 3.01 -10.16 -13.90
N PRO A 94 2.29 -11.19 -13.40
CA PRO A 94 2.83 -12.09 -12.38
C PRO A 94 4.08 -12.84 -12.86
N HIS A 95 4.23 -13.06 -14.17
CA HIS A 95 5.40 -13.72 -14.77
C HIS A 95 6.70 -12.89 -14.72
N LEU A 96 6.64 -11.59 -14.41
CA LEU A 96 7.81 -10.74 -14.22
C LEU A 96 8.30 -10.71 -12.77
N GLN A 97 7.53 -11.28 -11.85
CA GLN A 97 7.87 -11.33 -10.43
C GLN A 97 8.89 -12.42 -10.14
N LYS A 98 9.71 -12.20 -9.09
CA LYS A 98 10.76 -13.15 -8.67
C LYS A 98 10.21 -14.34 -7.88
N SER A 99 9.04 -14.17 -7.28
CA SER A 99 8.28 -15.20 -6.58
C SER A 99 6.80 -15.00 -6.88
N ASN A 100 6.01 -16.05 -6.65
CA ASN A 100 4.56 -15.95 -6.56
C ASN A 100 4.11 -15.97 -5.09
N VAL A 101 2.83 -15.66 -4.87
CA VAL A 101 2.29 -15.56 -3.50
C VAL A 101 2.34 -16.85 -2.70
N PHE A 102 2.25 -18.02 -3.33
CA PHE A 102 2.31 -19.29 -2.63
C PHE A 102 3.74 -19.60 -2.16
N GLU A 103 4.75 -19.22 -2.94
CA GLU A 103 6.16 -19.29 -2.51
C GLU A 103 6.42 -18.36 -1.33
N ASP A 104 5.87 -17.14 -1.37
CA ASP A 104 5.98 -16.20 -0.24
C ASP A 104 5.28 -16.75 1.01
N PHE A 105 4.12 -17.39 0.86
CA PHE A 105 3.45 -18.06 1.96
C PHE A 105 4.29 -19.21 2.52
N GLU A 106 4.91 -20.04 1.68
CA GLU A 106 5.83 -21.09 2.14
C GLU A 106 7.03 -20.51 2.90
N ASP A 107 7.57 -19.36 2.46
CA ASP A 107 8.63 -18.64 3.17
C ASP A 107 8.14 -18.09 4.52
N LEU A 108 6.93 -17.53 4.59
CA LEU A 108 6.32 -17.08 5.85
C LEU A 108 6.12 -18.23 6.86
N GLN A 109 5.69 -19.41 6.40
CA GLN A 109 5.51 -20.58 7.29
C GLN A 109 6.83 -21.04 7.93
N LYS A 110 7.99 -20.67 7.37
CA LYS A 110 9.31 -20.93 7.98
C LYS A 110 9.63 -19.94 9.12
N LEU A 111 8.95 -18.80 9.17
CA LEU A 111 9.16 -17.72 10.15
C LEU A 111 8.22 -17.85 11.36
N GLY A 112 7.11 -18.57 11.22
CA GLY A 112 6.13 -18.84 12.27
C GLY A 112 4.87 -19.47 11.68
N ASP A 113 3.87 -19.70 12.53
CA ASP A 113 2.57 -20.20 12.07
C ASP A 113 1.77 -19.04 11.47
N PHE A 114 1.41 -19.13 10.19
CA PHE A 114 0.58 -18.14 9.50
C PHE A 114 -0.71 -18.76 8.99
N GLU A 115 -1.79 -17.98 9.01
CA GLU A 115 -3.02 -18.27 8.29
C GLU A 115 -3.11 -17.37 7.07
N CYS A 116 -3.41 -17.97 5.92
CA CYS A 116 -3.37 -17.30 4.63
C CYS A 116 -4.76 -17.27 3.99
N PHE A 117 -5.14 -16.10 3.50
CA PHE A 117 -6.47 -15.80 2.97
C PHE A 117 -6.38 -15.18 1.58
N ARG A 118 -7.49 -15.30 0.85
CA ARG A 118 -7.74 -14.53 -0.37
C ARG A 118 -9.02 -13.71 -0.17
N TYR A 119 -8.92 -12.40 -0.34
CA TYR A 119 -10.04 -11.47 -0.28
C TYR A 119 -10.39 -11.01 -1.69
N GLY A 120 -11.63 -11.19 -2.14
CA GLY A 120 -12.03 -10.96 -3.53
C GLY A 120 -12.30 -12.27 -4.30
N ASN A 121 -12.50 -12.20 -5.62
CA ASN A 121 -12.70 -13.36 -6.51
C ASN A 121 -11.41 -13.68 -7.28
N ALA A 122 -11.17 -14.95 -7.58
CA ALA A 122 -9.85 -15.41 -8.03
C ALA A 122 -9.53 -14.98 -9.47
N ASP A 123 -10.60 -14.76 -10.23
CA ASP A 123 -10.65 -14.31 -11.61
C ASP A 123 -10.85 -12.78 -11.74
N GLU A 124 -10.92 -12.06 -10.62
CA GLU A 124 -11.07 -10.60 -10.56
C GLU A 124 -9.91 -9.96 -9.78
N HIS A 125 -10.03 -8.68 -9.44
CA HIS A 125 -9.15 -8.07 -8.45
C HIS A 125 -9.33 -8.77 -7.10
N HIS A 126 -8.21 -9.08 -6.44
CA HIS A 126 -8.19 -9.70 -5.13
C HIS A 126 -6.86 -9.49 -4.42
N LEU A 127 -6.88 -9.66 -3.10
CA LEU A 127 -5.72 -9.59 -2.22
C LEU A 127 -5.43 -10.96 -1.62
N TYR A 128 -4.14 -11.19 -1.38
CA TYR A 128 -3.66 -12.26 -0.56
C TYR A 128 -3.15 -11.68 0.76
N ILE A 129 -3.64 -12.21 1.86
CA ILE A 129 -3.26 -11.76 3.20
C ILE A 129 -2.78 -12.97 3.99
N ALA A 130 -1.57 -12.92 4.51
CA ALA A 130 -1.06 -13.86 5.50
C ALA A 130 -0.94 -13.17 6.85
N ASN A 131 -1.53 -13.78 7.87
CA ASN A 131 -1.54 -13.27 9.22
C ASN A 131 -0.91 -14.29 10.19
N MET A 132 0.06 -13.86 10.99
CA MET A 132 0.66 -14.71 12.01
C MET A 132 -0.38 -15.10 13.07
N LEU A 133 -0.42 -16.39 13.42
CA LEU A 133 -1.35 -16.97 14.38
C LEU A 133 -0.95 -16.67 15.83
N LYS A 134 -0.96 -15.39 16.19
CA LYS A 134 -0.77 -14.90 17.56
C LYS A 134 -1.92 -13.98 17.94
N PRO A 135 -2.48 -14.11 19.16
CA PRO A 135 -3.42 -13.14 19.67
C PRO A 135 -2.75 -11.77 19.77
N TYR A 136 -3.37 -10.77 19.14
CA TYR A 136 -2.99 -9.37 19.27
C TYR A 136 -4.27 -8.54 19.36
N GLU A 137 -4.25 -7.52 20.20
CA GLU A 137 -5.31 -6.54 20.30
C GLU A 137 -4.75 -5.20 19.80
N PRO A 138 -5.25 -4.67 18.67
CA PRO A 138 -4.81 -3.37 18.18
C PRO A 138 -5.17 -2.28 19.18
N SER A 139 -4.34 -1.23 19.23
CA SER A 139 -4.62 -0.06 20.04
C SER A 139 -5.93 0.60 19.58
N GLN A 140 -6.66 1.19 20.52
CA GLN A 140 -7.90 1.90 20.18
C GLN A 140 -7.64 2.97 19.11
N GLY A 141 -8.37 2.88 18.00
CA GLY A 141 -8.23 3.82 16.89
C GLY A 141 -7.19 3.43 15.86
N ASP A 142 -6.45 2.33 16.06
CA ASP A 142 -5.52 1.81 15.05
C ASP A 142 -6.30 1.23 13.87
N THR A 143 -6.02 1.77 12.71
CA THR A 143 -6.71 1.45 11.47
C THR A 143 -5.80 1.65 10.29
N THR A 144 -6.07 0.92 9.22
CA THR A 144 -5.47 1.19 7.92
C THR A 144 -6.58 1.28 6.88
N LEU A 145 -6.49 2.29 6.01
CA LEU A 145 -7.27 2.42 4.79
C LEU A 145 -6.30 2.40 3.62
N GLU A 146 -6.59 1.53 2.65
CA GLU A 146 -5.86 1.43 1.39
C GLU A 146 -6.82 1.63 0.23
N LEU A 147 -6.34 2.34 -0.79
CA LEU A 147 -7.06 2.59 -2.03
C LEU A 147 -6.13 2.27 -3.19
N LEU A 148 -6.50 1.25 -3.98
CA LEU A 148 -5.74 0.78 -5.13
C LEU A 148 -6.49 1.17 -6.40
N MET A 149 -5.95 2.09 -7.19
CA MET A 149 -6.66 2.76 -8.27
C MET A 149 -6.04 2.43 -9.63
N TYR A 150 -6.90 2.16 -10.60
CA TYR A 150 -6.50 1.61 -11.89
C TYR A 150 -7.19 2.32 -13.04
N ASP A 151 -6.51 2.38 -14.19
CA ASP A 151 -7.02 2.94 -15.44
C ASP A 151 -7.59 4.35 -15.22
N LEU A 152 -6.69 5.25 -14.83
CA LEU A 152 -6.96 6.64 -14.51
C LEU A 152 -7.47 7.40 -15.74
N ALA A 153 -8.21 8.49 -15.55
CA ALA A 153 -8.67 9.31 -16.67
C ALA A 153 -7.49 9.86 -17.52
N PRO A 154 -7.65 10.02 -18.86
CA PRO A 154 -6.56 10.45 -19.75
C PRO A 154 -5.87 11.75 -19.34
N GLU A 155 -6.62 12.72 -18.80
CA GLU A 155 -6.06 13.98 -18.30
C GLU A 155 -5.16 13.79 -17.07
N VAL A 156 -5.46 12.80 -16.22
CA VAL A 156 -4.64 12.44 -15.05
C VAL A 156 -3.37 11.74 -15.53
N GLN A 157 -3.52 10.75 -16.43
CA GLN A 157 -2.39 10.06 -17.05
C GLN A 157 -1.46 11.03 -17.77
N GLN A 158 -2.00 12.04 -18.46
CA GLN A 158 -1.22 13.06 -19.14
C GLN A 158 -0.30 13.82 -18.16
N VAL A 159 -0.82 14.23 -17.01
CA VAL A 159 -0.01 14.94 -15.99
C VAL A 159 1.08 14.02 -15.45
N LEU A 160 0.73 12.79 -15.08
CA LEU A 160 1.62 11.83 -14.40
C LEU A 160 2.65 11.16 -15.33
N GLY A 161 2.31 10.99 -16.60
CA GLY A 161 3.14 10.32 -17.62
C GLY A 161 3.97 11.27 -18.48
N THR A 162 3.89 12.59 -18.26
CA THR A 162 4.72 13.56 -18.99
C THR A 162 6.20 13.43 -18.57
N PRO A 163 7.13 13.14 -19.50
CA PRO A 163 8.56 13.12 -19.17
C PRO A 163 9.06 14.49 -18.71
N ASN A 164 9.93 14.51 -17.69
CA ASN A 164 10.47 15.75 -17.10
C ASN A 164 9.38 16.72 -16.59
N GLN A 165 8.28 16.17 -16.05
CA GLN A 165 7.23 16.96 -15.41
C GLN A 165 7.79 17.79 -14.25
N LYS A 166 7.10 18.88 -13.90
CA LYS A 166 7.40 19.63 -12.68
C LYS A 166 6.69 19.03 -11.48
N ILE A 167 7.41 18.78 -10.39
CA ILE A 167 6.83 18.18 -9.18
C ILE A 167 5.68 19.03 -8.62
N GLU A 168 5.73 20.37 -8.77
CA GLU A 168 4.65 21.27 -8.36
C GLU A 168 3.36 21.01 -9.11
N LYS A 169 3.45 20.59 -10.39
CA LYS A 169 2.27 20.26 -11.19
C LYS A 169 1.63 18.95 -10.74
N VAL A 170 2.45 17.98 -10.35
CA VAL A 170 1.98 16.72 -9.76
C VAL A 170 1.32 17.00 -8.42
N ARG A 171 1.98 17.75 -7.53
CA ARG A 171 1.42 18.18 -6.23
C ARG A 171 0.08 18.89 -6.36
N GLU A 172 -0.05 19.83 -7.31
CA GLU A 172 -1.32 20.54 -7.57
C GLU A 172 -2.46 19.57 -7.92
N MET A 173 -2.16 18.53 -8.70
CA MET A 173 -3.15 17.54 -9.14
C MET A 173 -3.53 16.56 -8.02
N ILE A 174 -2.54 16.04 -7.28
CA ILE A 174 -2.77 15.02 -6.25
C ILE A 174 -3.13 15.60 -4.88
N SER A 175 -3.10 16.94 -4.71
CA SER A 175 -3.20 17.56 -3.40
C SER A 175 -4.44 17.10 -2.66
N VAL A 176 -4.18 16.51 -1.50
CA VAL A 176 -5.15 16.15 -0.47
C VAL A 176 -4.96 17.00 0.79
N GLU A 177 -4.25 18.14 0.69
CA GLU A 177 -3.95 19.02 1.83
C GLU A 177 -5.22 19.53 2.52
N GLY A 178 -6.33 19.68 1.77
CA GLY A 178 -7.64 20.04 2.35
C GLY A 178 -8.25 18.95 3.23
N VAL A 179 -7.80 17.69 3.09
CA VAL A 179 -8.23 16.52 3.88
C VAL A 179 -7.21 16.22 4.99
N PHE A 180 -5.92 16.45 4.73
CA PHE A 180 -4.82 16.20 5.67
C PHE A 180 -4.08 17.50 6.03
N PRO A 181 -4.68 18.37 6.86
CA PRO A 181 -3.99 19.58 7.30
C PRO A 181 -2.80 19.24 8.20
N ASP A 182 -1.73 20.03 8.09
CA ASP A 182 -0.52 20.00 8.93
C ASP A 182 0.37 18.76 8.80
N PHE A 183 0.19 17.94 7.76
CA PHE A 183 1.14 16.86 7.48
C PHE A 183 2.45 17.40 6.90
N VAL A 184 3.57 16.87 7.38
CA VAL A 184 4.88 17.11 6.78
C VAL A 184 5.05 16.14 5.62
N VAL A 185 5.27 16.67 4.42
CA VAL A 185 5.36 15.91 3.17
C VAL A 185 6.81 15.77 2.72
N ASP A 186 7.17 14.56 2.30
CA ASP A 186 8.41 14.20 1.60
C ASP A 186 8.05 13.45 0.32
N ASP A 187 8.31 14.05 -0.83
CA ASP A 187 7.92 13.50 -2.12
C ASP A 187 9.04 13.56 -3.15
N PHE A 188 8.92 12.67 -4.13
CA PHE A 188 9.92 12.46 -5.15
C PHE A 188 9.26 12.17 -6.49
N LEU A 189 9.75 12.86 -7.51
CA LEU A 189 9.38 12.64 -8.91
C LEU A 189 10.48 11.84 -9.58
N PHE A 190 10.14 10.68 -10.12
CA PHE A 190 11.07 9.77 -10.78
C PHE A 190 11.26 10.14 -12.25
N GLU A 191 12.40 9.73 -12.81
CA GLU A 191 12.72 9.87 -14.23
C GLU A 191 12.61 8.52 -14.96
N PRO A 192 11.97 8.45 -16.14
CA PRO A 192 11.35 9.55 -16.88
C PRO A 192 9.99 10.00 -16.32
N TYR A 193 9.35 9.18 -15.49
CA TYR A 193 8.05 9.44 -14.87
C TYR A 193 7.88 8.57 -13.61
N GLY A 194 6.80 8.81 -12.86
CA GLY A 194 6.50 8.14 -11.58
C GLY A 194 6.61 9.12 -10.43
N TYR A 195 5.84 8.90 -9.37
CA TYR A 195 5.80 9.79 -8.21
C TYR A 195 5.57 8.99 -6.94
N SER A 196 6.26 9.37 -5.86
CA SER A 196 6.06 8.79 -4.54
C SER A 196 6.02 9.90 -3.50
N LEU A 197 5.18 9.74 -2.48
CA LEU A 197 5.04 10.68 -1.38
C LEU A 197 4.86 9.93 -0.08
N ASN A 198 5.57 10.38 0.95
CA ASN A 198 5.29 10.09 2.35
C ASN A 198 4.84 11.36 3.06
N ALA A 199 3.89 11.22 3.97
CA ALA A 199 3.44 12.31 4.81
C ALA A 199 3.27 11.85 6.25
N LEU A 200 3.65 12.70 7.21
CA LEU A 200 3.54 12.41 8.65
C LEU A 200 2.87 13.51 9.46
N LYS A 201 2.06 13.11 10.45
CA LYS A 201 1.53 13.96 11.54
C LYS A 201 1.40 13.15 12.82
N GLY A 202 2.30 13.35 13.78
CA GLY A 202 2.36 12.51 14.99
C GLY A 202 2.53 11.03 14.63
N GLU A 203 1.61 10.17 15.09
CA GLU A 203 1.57 8.74 14.76
C GLU A 203 0.92 8.43 13.40
N CYS A 204 0.27 9.42 12.77
CA CYS A 204 -0.44 9.25 11.52
C CYS A 204 0.47 9.41 10.31
N TYR A 205 0.22 8.63 9.27
CA TYR A 205 0.83 8.77 7.96
C TYR A 205 -0.22 8.71 6.85
N TYR A 206 0.16 9.23 5.69
CA TYR A 206 -0.37 8.73 4.43
C TYR A 206 0.76 8.62 3.40
N THR A 207 0.59 7.74 2.43
CA THR A 207 1.54 7.54 1.32
C THR A 207 0.81 7.45 0.00
N ILE A 208 1.44 7.92 -1.07
CA ILE A 208 0.93 7.82 -2.44
C ILE A 208 2.03 7.28 -3.33
N HIS A 209 1.74 6.25 -4.13
CA HIS A 209 2.65 5.73 -5.15
C HIS A 209 1.97 5.73 -6.51
N VAL A 210 2.62 6.35 -7.49
CA VAL A 210 2.10 6.52 -8.85
C VAL A 210 2.96 5.79 -9.85
N THR A 211 2.33 4.95 -10.65
CA THR A 211 2.92 4.25 -11.79
C THR A 211 2.14 4.60 -13.07
N PRO A 212 2.65 5.53 -13.90
CA PRO A 212 1.88 6.13 -14.99
C PRO A 212 1.97 5.39 -16.34
N GLN A 213 2.37 4.11 -16.36
CA GLN A 213 2.64 3.36 -17.60
C GLN A 213 1.39 3.22 -18.48
N GLU A 214 1.57 3.31 -19.80
CA GLU A 214 0.47 3.31 -20.79
C GLU A 214 -0.37 2.02 -20.79
N GLU A 215 0.24 0.87 -20.43
CA GLU A 215 -0.42 -0.44 -20.43
C GLU A 215 -1.30 -0.68 -19.19
N GLY A 216 -1.29 0.24 -18.22
CA GLY A 216 -2.11 0.14 -17.01
C GLY A 216 -1.69 1.15 -15.96
N SER A 217 -2.23 2.37 -16.03
CA SER A 217 -1.97 3.38 -15.00
C SER A 217 -2.47 2.90 -13.63
N TYR A 218 -1.60 3.06 -12.63
CA TYR A 218 -1.84 2.60 -11.26
C TYR A 218 -1.46 3.67 -10.25
N VAL A 219 -2.30 3.82 -9.22
CA VAL A 219 -1.99 4.63 -8.04
C VAL A 219 -2.42 3.87 -6.80
N SER A 220 -1.54 3.78 -5.80
CA SER A 220 -1.95 3.40 -4.44
C SER A 220 -1.96 4.62 -3.53
N PHE A 221 -2.93 4.65 -2.63
CA PHE A 221 -3.01 5.55 -1.48
C PHE A 221 -3.21 4.70 -0.24
N GLU A 222 -2.47 4.96 0.83
CA GLU A 222 -2.62 4.26 2.11
C GLU A 222 -2.47 5.24 3.27
N THR A 223 -3.26 5.06 4.32
CA THR A 223 -3.20 5.88 5.54
C THR A 223 -3.67 5.11 6.76
N ASN A 224 -3.16 5.50 7.94
CA ASN A 224 -3.73 5.10 9.23
C ASN A 224 -4.47 6.22 9.95
N PHE A 225 -4.84 7.30 9.24
CA PHE A 225 -5.48 8.45 9.86
C PHE A 225 -6.85 8.08 10.46
N PRO A 226 -7.08 8.33 11.76
CA PRO A 226 -8.14 7.68 12.53
C PRO A 226 -9.51 8.36 12.44
N GLU A 227 -9.72 9.34 11.56
CA GLU A 227 -11.03 9.96 11.36
C GLU A 227 -11.97 9.02 10.56
N LYS A 228 -12.28 7.87 11.18
CA LYS A 228 -13.07 6.74 10.64
C LYS A 228 -14.48 7.15 10.20
N GLU A 229 -15.04 8.19 10.81
CA GLU A 229 -16.39 8.68 10.49
C GLU A 229 -16.50 9.23 9.06
N ASP A 230 -15.38 9.41 8.36
CA ASP A 230 -15.37 9.95 7.00
C ASP A 230 -14.47 9.22 6.00
N TYR A 231 -14.24 7.90 6.18
CA TYR A 231 -13.55 7.10 5.15
C TYR A 231 -14.24 7.20 3.79
N ALA A 232 -15.57 7.26 3.77
CA ALA A 232 -16.33 7.46 2.54
C ALA A 232 -15.96 8.78 1.85
N HIS A 233 -15.90 9.88 2.59
CA HIS A 233 -15.49 11.16 2.02
C HIS A 233 -14.02 11.17 1.63
N LEU A 234 -13.13 10.61 2.45
CA LEU A 234 -11.71 10.52 2.13
C LEU A 234 -11.52 9.75 0.82
N VAL A 235 -12.11 8.56 0.69
CA VAL A 235 -12.08 7.79 -0.56
C VAL A 235 -12.68 8.60 -1.71
N GLN A 236 -13.84 9.24 -1.49
CA GLN A 236 -14.50 10.07 -2.50
C GLN A 236 -13.65 11.26 -2.97
N GLU A 237 -12.91 11.90 -2.06
CA GLU A 237 -11.99 12.97 -2.38
C GLU A 237 -10.81 12.41 -3.17
N VAL A 238 -10.14 11.33 -2.72
CA VAL A 238 -9.00 10.74 -3.44
C VAL A 238 -9.40 10.29 -4.85
N ILE A 239 -10.51 9.56 -5.04
CA ILE A 239 -10.97 9.12 -6.37
C ILE A 239 -11.40 10.29 -7.27
N LYS A 240 -11.83 11.44 -6.73
CA LYS A 240 -12.12 12.63 -7.56
C LYS A 240 -10.85 13.21 -8.19
N ARG A 241 -9.67 13.06 -7.56
CA ARG A 241 -8.40 13.61 -8.07
C ARG A 241 -7.79 12.67 -9.10
N PHE A 242 -7.75 11.38 -8.78
CA PHE A 242 -7.16 10.37 -9.66
C PHE A 242 -8.10 9.85 -10.75
N GLN A 243 -9.42 10.02 -10.58
CA GLN A 243 -10.45 9.62 -11.53
C GLN A 243 -10.25 8.20 -12.11
N PRO A 244 -10.10 7.16 -11.26
CA PRO A 244 -9.93 5.79 -11.75
C PRO A 244 -11.18 5.25 -12.45
N ARG A 245 -11.01 4.35 -13.42
CA ARG A 245 -12.12 3.54 -13.92
C ARG A 245 -12.49 2.44 -12.94
N THR A 246 -11.50 1.85 -12.28
CA THR A 246 -11.70 0.80 -11.26
C THR A 246 -10.82 1.09 -10.06
N PHE A 247 -11.31 0.83 -8.86
CA PHE A 247 -10.50 0.93 -7.66
C PHE A 247 -10.93 -0.11 -6.62
N ASP A 248 -9.99 -0.48 -5.77
CA ASP A 248 -10.21 -1.35 -4.63
C ASP A 248 -10.03 -0.56 -3.33
N VAL A 249 -10.85 -0.88 -2.34
CA VAL A 249 -10.77 -0.32 -0.98
C VAL A 249 -10.46 -1.47 -0.02
N VAL A 250 -9.41 -1.31 0.78
CA VAL A 250 -9.02 -2.25 1.84
C VAL A 250 -9.06 -1.52 3.17
N THR A 251 -9.65 -2.13 4.18
CA THR A 251 -9.62 -1.58 5.53
C THR A 251 -9.23 -2.63 6.55
N PHE A 252 -8.38 -2.22 7.49
CA PHE A 252 -8.06 -2.96 8.71
C PHE A 252 -8.57 -2.14 9.89
N THR A 253 -9.53 -2.68 10.64
CA THR A 253 -10.21 -1.94 11.71
C THR A 253 -10.60 -2.87 12.86
N GLU A 254 -10.82 -2.36 14.07
CA GLU A 254 -11.33 -3.16 15.19
C GLU A 254 -12.73 -3.75 14.93
N THR A 255 -13.54 -3.09 14.12
CA THR A 255 -14.93 -3.47 13.83
C THR A 255 -15.22 -3.33 12.35
N ASP A 256 -15.90 -4.32 11.76
CA ASP A 256 -16.31 -4.27 10.36
C ASP A 256 -17.01 -2.94 10.02
N LEU A 257 -16.51 -2.29 8.97
CA LEU A 257 -17.14 -1.08 8.45
C LEU A 257 -18.33 -1.47 7.57
N PRO A 258 -19.43 -0.70 7.62
CA PRO A 258 -20.53 -0.91 6.70
C PRO A 258 -20.07 -0.71 5.26
N MET A 259 -20.66 -1.48 4.34
CA MET A 259 -20.43 -1.28 2.91
C MET A 259 -20.76 0.16 2.52
N GLN A 260 -19.86 0.78 1.76
CA GLN A 260 -20.00 2.15 1.28
C GLN A 260 -20.27 2.14 -0.22
N ASP A 261 -21.23 2.97 -0.64
CA ASP A 261 -21.50 3.25 -2.04
C ASP A 261 -20.78 4.52 -2.45
N PHE A 262 -20.17 4.50 -3.64
CA PHE A 262 -19.50 5.66 -4.24
C PHE A 262 -20.25 6.10 -5.49
N GLU A 263 -20.55 7.39 -5.58
CA GLU A 263 -21.38 7.93 -6.67
C GLU A 263 -20.75 7.64 -8.04
N GLY A 264 -21.51 7.02 -8.93
CA GLY A 264 -21.06 6.69 -10.28
C GLY A 264 -20.25 5.40 -10.40
N PHE A 265 -20.08 4.64 -9.32
CA PHE A 265 -19.42 3.34 -9.30
C PHE A 265 -20.37 2.22 -8.93
N ILE A 266 -20.08 1.02 -9.42
CA ILE A 266 -20.76 -0.22 -9.06
C ILE A 266 -19.79 -1.04 -8.21
N ASN A 267 -20.22 -1.47 -7.04
CA ASN A 267 -19.51 -2.49 -6.25
C ASN A 267 -19.61 -3.83 -6.99
N LEU A 268 -18.46 -4.41 -7.36
CA LEU A 268 -18.38 -5.72 -8.00
C LEU A 268 -18.36 -6.85 -6.97
N ASN A 269 -17.62 -6.64 -5.88
CA ASN A 269 -17.39 -7.64 -4.85
C ASN A 269 -17.00 -6.94 -3.55
N THR A 270 -17.54 -7.44 -2.43
CA THR A 270 -17.03 -7.17 -1.09
C THR A 270 -16.78 -8.49 -0.37
N THR A 271 -15.58 -8.63 0.20
CA THR A 271 -15.20 -9.74 1.08
C THR A 271 -14.80 -9.17 2.43
N THR A 272 -15.34 -9.71 3.51
CA THR A 272 -15.03 -9.29 4.88
C THR A 272 -14.71 -10.50 5.75
N GLY A 273 -13.85 -10.32 6.74
CA GLY A 273 -13.46 -11.35 7.69
C GLY A 273 -12.53 -10.81 8.76
N SER A 274 -12.43 -11.49 9.90
CA SER A 274 -11.49 -11.13 10.95
C SER A 274 -10.22 -11.97 10.86
N ILE A 275 -9.08 -11.38 11.22
CA ILE A 275 -7.79 -12.08 11.35
C ILE A 275 -7.37 -12.19 12.82
N GLN A 276 -6.53 -13.17 13.16
CA GLN A 276 -6.10 -13.42 14.55
C GLN A 276 -5.33 -12.25 15.19
N SER A 277 -4.78 -11.34 14.38
CA SER A 277 -4.20 -10.09 14.89
C SER A 277 -5.23 -9.05 15.35
N GLY A 278 -6.49 -9.44 15.59
CA GLY A 278 -7.50 -8.57 16.21
C GLY A 278 -8.14 -7.53 15.28
N TYR A 279 -7.88 -7.59 13.97
CA TYR A 279 -8.50 -6.71 12.98
C TYR A 279 -9.64 -7.42 12.23
N GLY A 280 -10.75 -6.73 12.03
CA GLY A 280 -11.65 -6.93 10.91
C GLY A 280 -11.05 -6.36 9.62
N VAL A 281 -11.05 -7.16 8.57
CA VAL A 281 -10.53 -6.83 7.25
C VAL A 281 -11.68 -6.78 6.27
N THR A 282 -11.80 -5.68 5.53
CA THR A 282 -12.78 -5.56 4.44
C THR A 282 -12.09 -5.17 3.16
N TYR A 283 -12.32 -5.97 2.11
CA TYR A 283 -11.92 -5.70 0.74
C TYR A 283 -13.16 -5.43 -0.09
N SER A 284 -13.17 -4.35 -0.88
CA SER A 284 -14.23 -4.07 -1.84
C SER A 284 -13.65 -3.59 -3.16
N SER A 285 -14.18 -4.07 -4.29
CA SER A 285 -13.77 -3.64 -5.64
C SER A 285 -14.91 -2.90 -6.34
N PHE A 286 -14.58 -1.78 -6.98
CA PHE A 286 -15.52 -0.87 -7.61
C PHE A 286 -15.15 -0.60 -9.06
N VAL A 287 -16.16 -0.45 -9.92
CA VAL A 287 -15.99 -0.09 -11.33
C VAL A 287 -16.93 1.03 -11.76
N LYS A 288 -16.41 1.97 -12.54
CA LYS A 288 -17.21 2.95 -13.26
C LYS A 288 -17.79 2.28 -14.51
N PRO A 289 -19.13 2.14 -14.62
CA PRO A 289 -19.72 1.49 -15.78
C PRO A 289 -19.42 2.27 -17.05
N HIS A 290 -18.93 1.56 -18.07
CA HIS A 290 -18.58 2.11 -19.37
C HIS A 290 -19.36 1.38 -20.46
N ARG A 291 -20.02 2.14 -21.35
CA ARG A 291 -20.86 1.58 -22.42
C ARG A 291 -20.27 1.76 -23.82
N ASN A 292 -19.12 2.42 -23.97
CA ASN A 292 -18.55 2.62 -25.30
C ASN A 292 -17.93 1.31 -25.82
N ILE A 293 -18.13 1.07 -27.12
CA ILE A 293 -17.49 -0.02 -27.84
C ILE A 293 -16.09 0.44 -28.24
N ASN A 294 -15.08 -0.08 -27.56
CA ASN A 294 -13.68 0.22 -27.86
C ASN A 294 -13.21 -0.51 -29.11
N LYS A 295 -12.28 0.09 -29.84
CA LYS A 295 -11.54 -0.61 -30.91
C LYS A 295 -10.46 -1.50 -30.28
N PRO A 296 -10.05 -2.59 -30.93
CA PRO A 296 -8.89 -3.37 -30.50
C PRO A 296 -7.65 -2.49 -30.35
N PHE A 297 -6.89 -2.70 -29.28
CA PHE A 297 -5.56 -2.10 -29.12
C PHE A 297 -4.57 -2.84 -30.03
N SER A 298 -3.74 -2.09 -30.75
CA SER A 298 -2.75 -2.67 -31.67
C SER A 298 -1.42 -2.87 -30.93
N ILE A 299 -1.13 -4.10 -30.52
CA ILE A 299 0.16 -4.46 -29.91
C ILE A 299 1.24 -4.47 -30.99
N GLN A 300 2.35 -3.76 -30.78
CA GLN A 300 3.46 -3.74 -31.73
C GLN A 300 4.36 -4.96 -31.51
N SER A 301 4.86 -5.57 -32.58
CA SER A 301 5.59 -6.85 -32.52
C SER A 301 6.89 -6.86 -31.70
N ARG A 302 7.37 -5.70 -31.24
CA ARG A 302 8.54 -5.57 -30.35
C ARG A 302 8.22 -5.76 -28.87
N GLU A 303 6.94 -5.71 -28.48
CA GLU A 303 6.45 -5.90 -27.11
C GLU A 303 6.10 -7.38 -26.82
N LEU A 304 6.28 -8.27 -27.81
CA LEU A 304 5.93 -9.71 -27.75
C LEU A 304 7.14 -10.64 -27.56
N LEU A 305 8.34 -10.10 -27.34
CA LEU A 305 9.61 -10.83 -27.15
C LEU A 305 10.21 -10.52 -25.78
#